data_AF-A0A926QIU6-F1
#
_entry.id   AF-A0A926QIU6-F1
#
_cell.length_a   1.000
_cell.length_b   1.000
_cell.length_c   1.000
_cell.angle_alpha   90.00
_cell.angle_beta   90.00
_cell.angle_gamma   90.00
#
_symmetry.space_group_name_H-M   'P 1'
#
loop_
_entity.id
_entity.type
_entity.pdbx_description
1 polymer ?
#
loop_
_entity_poly.entity_id
_entity_poly.type
_entity_poly.pdbx_seq_one_letter_code
_entity_poly.pdbx_strand_id
1 'polypeptide(L)'
;MLAMKLFFILLVKSTVKSIEAFNAEKPRSVFAGNAVRFTLATRFRANLFLLDLITNKGYTLKIGCAKVGVQIEEELRVVDSSSIFGQTKNKVERHEVAELILKYDKEITFDVASEIDLTSHYVLVDQFEISGGGIIIES
;
A
#
# COMPACT_ATOMS: atom_id res chain seq x y z
N MET A 1 -12.49 12.68 2.25
CA MET A 1 -11.57 11.55 2.03
C MET A 1 -11.77 10.40 3.03
N LEU A 2 -11.97 10.65 4.33
CA LEU A 2 -12.27 9.61 5.34
C LEU A 2 -13.49 8.73 5.00
N ALA A 3 -14.52 9.31 4.38
CA ALA A 3 -15.75 8.61 3.99
C ALA A 3 -15.51 7.48 2.97
N MET A 4 -14.55 7.65 2.06
CA MET A 4 -14.28 6.67 0.99
C MET A 4 -13.74 5.36 1.56
N LYS A 5 -12.95 5.45 2.64
CA LYS A 5 -12.40 4.29 3.36
C LYS A 5 -13.48 3.45 4.04
N LEU A 6 -14.54 4.07 4.57
CA LEU A 6 -15.67 3.35 5.17
C LEU A 6 -16.51 2.61 4.13
N PHE A 7 -16.75 3.23 2.97
CA PHE A 7 -17.60 2.67 1.92
C PHE A 7 -17.07 1.35 1.37
N PHE A 8 -15.76 1.27 1.14
CA PHE A 8 -15.13 0.08 0.59
C PHE A 8 -15.08 -1.09 1.58
N ILE A 9 -14.74 -0.81 2.84
CA ILE A 9 -14.62 -1.86 3.87
C ILE A 9 -16.00 -2.41 4.28
N LEU A 10 -17.02 -1.54 4.38
CA LEU A 10 -18.35 -1.94 4.87
C LEU A 10 -19.35 -2.29 3.75
N LEU A 11 -18.93 -2.25 2.47
CA LEU A 11 -19.78 -2.52 1.30
C LEU A 11 -21.10 -1.72 1.30
N VAL A 12 -21.08 -0.51 1.85
CA VAL A 12 -22.28 0.33 1.97
C VAL A 12 -22.56 1.00 0.62
N LYS A 13 -23.82 1.01 0.18
CA LYS A 13 -24.26 1.78 -1.00
C LYS A 13 -24.62 3.21 -0.57
N SER A 14 -24.21 4.19 -1.36
CA SER A 14 -24.56 5.60 -1.15
C SER A 14 -24.69 6.35 -2.46
N THR A 15 -25.37 7.50 -2.42
CA THR A 15 -25.55 8.41 -3.55
C THR A 15 -24.90 9.74 -3.23
N VAL A 16 -24.06 10.24 -4.14
CA VAL A 16 -23.46 11.57 -4.03
C VAL A 16 -24.54 12.62 -4.26
N LYS A 17 -24.77 13.50 -3.27
CA LYS A 17 -25.76 14.60 -3.37
C LYS A 17 -25.18 15.88 -3.95
N SER A 18 -23.93 16.19 -3.62
CA SER A 18 -23.19 17.35 -4.13
C SER A 18 -21.69 17.08 -4.12
N ILE A 19 -20.96 17.79 -4.97
CA ILE A 19 -19.50 17.82 -5.00
C ILE A 19 -19.08 19.29 -4.99
N GLU A 20 -18.19 19.65 -4.08
CA GLU A 20 -17.71 21.02 -3.88
C GLU A 20 -16.19 21.05 -4.06
N ALA A 21 -15.70 22.12 -4.66
CA ALA A 21 -14.28 22.39 -4.81
C ALA A 21 -13.97 23.78 -4.24
N PHE A 22 -12.91 23.88 -3.46
CA PHE A 22 -12.49 25.15 -2.87
C PHE A 22 -11.79 26.00 -3.92
N ASN A 23 -12.16 27.28 -4.02
CA ASN A 23 -11.57 28.23 -4.97
C ASN A 23 -11.61 27.78 -6.44
N ALA A 24 -12.70 27.12 -6.84
CA ALA A 24 -12.96 26.74 -8.23
C ALA A 24 -14.41 27.09 -8.59
N GLU A 25 -14.66 27.34 -9.87
CA GLU A 25 -16.04 27.40 -10.37
C GLU A 25 -16.75 26.08 -10.08
N LYS A 26 -18.07 26.14 -9.85
CA LYS A 26 -18.87 24.92 -9.63
C LYS A 26 -18.63 23.95 -10.79
N PRO A 27 -18.12 22.73 -10.52
CA PRO A 27 -17.80 21.80 -11.59
C PRO A 27 -19.08 21.41 -12.34
N ARG A 28 -19.09 21.61 -13.66
CA ARG A 28 -20.20 21.19 -14.55
C ARG A 28 -20.31 19.67 -14.63
N SER A 29 -19.20 18.97 -14.46
CA SER A 29 -19.11 17.52 -14.44
C SER A 29 -17.92 17.08 -13.59
N VAL A 30 -18.00 15.87 -13.05
CA VAL A 30 -16.93 15.23 -12.28
C VAL A 30 -16.80 13.79 -12.77
N PHE A 31 -15.57 13.35 -13.00
CA PHE A 31 -15.26 12.00 -13.44
C PHE A 31 -14.37 11.32 -12.39
N ALA A 32 -14.74 10.11 -11.98
CA ALA A 32 -13.97 9.32 -11.02
C ALA A 32 -12.96 8.37 -11.70
N GLY A 33 -12.83 8.43 -13.04
CA GLY A 33 -12.12 7.43 -13.83
C GLY A 33 -12.89 6.12 -13.92
N ASN A 34 -12.18 5.03 -14.25
CA ASN A 34 -12.75 3.69 -14.26
C ASN A 34 -12.69 3.08 -12.86
N ALA A 35 -13.81 2.56 -12.38
CA ALA A 35 -13.81 1.74 -11.18
C ALA A 35 -13.23 0.37 -11.53
N VAL A 36 -11.99 0.12 -11.09
CA VAL A 36 -11.41 -1.22 -11.05
C VAL A 36 -11.77 -1.86 -9.72
N ARG A 37 -11.86 -3.18 -9.66
CA ARG A 37 -12.26 -3.89 -8.42
C ARG A 37 -11.25 -3.59 -7.33
N PHE A 38 -11.73 -3.18 -6.16
CA PHE A 38 -10.86 -2.98 -5.01
C PHE A 38 -10.58 -4.33 -4.32
N THR A 39 -9.40 -4.45 -3.71
CA THR A 39 -9.07 -5.64 -2.92
C THR A 39 -9.16 -5.34 -1.44
N LEU A 40 -9.90 -6.20 -0.72
CA LEU A 40 -9.99 -6.20 0.74
C LEU A 40 -9.27 -7.44 1.25
N ALA A 41 -8.18 -7.26 1.98
CA ALA A 41 -7.41 -8.36 2.54
C ALA A 41 -6.82 -7.96 3.89
N THR A 42 -6.19 -8.92 4.56
CA THR A 42 -5.35 -8.73 5.77
C THR A 42 -3.87 -8.99 5.50
N ARG A 43 -3.53 -9.26 4.23
CA ARG A 43 -2.19 -9.57 3.76
C ARG A 43 -2.02 -9.08 2.32
N PHE A 44 -0.79 -8.80 1.92
CA PHE A 44 -0.42 -8.67 0.51
C PHE A 44 1.07 -8.94 0.32
N ARG A 45 1.45 -9.30 -0.90
CA ARG A 45 2.84 -9.39 -1.34
C ARG A 45 3.25 -8.07 -1.99
N ALA A 46 4.43 -7.60 -1.63
CA ALA A 46 4.92 -6.32 -2.10
C ALA A 46 6.43 -6.32 -2.36
N ASN A 47 6.81 -5.43 -3.27
CA ASN A 47 8.19 -4.99 -3.39
C ASN A 47 8.47 -3.89 -2.39
N LEU A 48 9.70 -3.85 -1.91
CA LEU A 48 10.21 -2.87 -0.98
C LEU A 48 11.53 -2.30 -1.49
N PHE A 49 11.60 -0.98 -1.49
CA PHE A 49 12.75 -0.14 -1.74
C PHE A 49 13.06 0.62 -0.44
N LEU A 50 14.34 0.65 0.00
CA LEU A 50 14.84 1.33 1.22
C LEU A 50 14.56 0.57 2.56
N LEU A 51 15.10 0.98 3.73
CA LEU A 51 16.32 0.51 4.44
C LEU A 51 15.96 -0.35 5.70
N ASP A 52 16.94 -0.98 6.37
CA ASP A 52 16.96 -1.51 7.76
C ASP A 52 15.68 -2.13 8.38
N LEU A 53 14.90 -2.86 7.59
CA LEU A 53 13.80 -3.65 8.15
C LEU A 53 14.34 -4.81 8.97
N ILE A 54 13.85 -4.90 10.20
CA ILE A 54 14.01 -6.04 11.10
C ILE A 54 12.75 -6.90 10.96
N THR A 55 12.93 -8.18 10.64
CA THR A 55 11.85 -9.18 10.65
C THR A 55 11.26 -9.32 12.05
N ASN A 56 9.99 -9.71 12.17
CA ASN A 56 9.26 -9.81 13.45
C ASN A 56 9.11 -8.50 14.25
N LYS A 57 9.53 -7.35 13.71
CA LYS A 57 9.22 -6.03 14.26
C LYS A 57 7.91 -5.50 13.67
N GLY A 58 7.15 -4.78 14.48
CA GLY A 58 5.94 -4.09 14.03
C GLY A 58 6.27 -2.72 13.40
N TYR A 59 5.59 -2.40 12.31
CA TYR A 59 5.68 -1.11 11.61
C TYR A 59 4.30 -0.47 11.47
N THR A 60 4.27 0.80 11.09
CA THR A 60 3.05 1.44 10.58
C THR A 60 3.07 1.47 9.07
N LEU A 61 2.12 0.80 8.43
CA LEU A 61 1.85 0.93 7.01
C LEU A 61 1.01 2.18 6.74
N LYS A 62 1.46 3.02 5.79
CA LYS A 62 0.65 4.08 5.20
C LYS A 62 0.46 3.82 3.71
N ILE A 63 -0.79 3.84 3.25
CA ILE A 63 -1.18 3.63 1.86
C ILE A 63 -2.41 4.48 1.56
N GLY A 64 -2.32 5.36 0.56
CA GLY A 64 -3.35 6.38 0.31
C GLY A 64 -3.74 7.13 1.59
N CYS A 65 -4.96 6.88 2.07
CA CYS A 65 -5.50 7.47 3.31
C CYS A 65 -5.49 6.51 4.52
N ALA A 66 -5.04 5.29 4.34
CA ALA A 66 -4.96 4.29 5.38
C ALA A 66 -3.67 4.40 6.17
N LYS A 67 -3.78 4.16 7.48
CA LYS A 67 -2.68 4.01 8.42
C LYS A 67 -3.03 2.83 9.32
N VAL A 68 -2.26 1.74 9.26
CA VAL A 68 -2.50 0.51 10.04
C VAL A 68 -1.19 -0.07 10.56
N GLY A 69 -1.26 -0.84 11.66
CA GLY A 69 -0.12 -1.60 12.15
C GLY A 69 0.12 -2.81 11.26
N VAL A 70 1.38 -3.14 11.02
CA VAL A 70 1.77 -4.25 10.12
C VAL A 70 2.99 -4.98 10.67
N GLN A 71 3.08 -6.27 10.35
CA GLN A 71 4.24 -7.12 10.58
C GLN A 71 4.68 -7.76 9.26
N ILE A 72 5.96 -8.07 9.17
CA ILE A 72 6.54 -8.81 8.05
C ILE A 72 6.40 -10.30 8.36
N GLU A 73 5.63 -11.03 7.56
CA GLU A 73 5.28 -12.45 7.80
C GLU A 73 6.31 -13.43 7.22
N GLU A 74 6.86 -13.14 6.04
CA GLU A 74 7.87 -14.00 5.37
C GLU A 74 9.21 -13.27 5.13
N GLU A 75 10.28 -14.06 5.00
CA GLU A 75 11.64 -13.57 4.82
C GLU A 75 11.78 -12.71 3.55
N LEU A 76 12.58 -11.64 3.67
CA LEU A 76 12.89 -10.73 2.57
C LEU A 76 13.63 -11.52 1.47
N ARG A 77 12.96 -11.79 0.34
CA ARG A 77 13.65 -12.29 -0.85
C ARG A 77 14.26 -11.10 -1.56
N VAL A 78 15.57 -10.96 -1.45
CA VAL A 78 16.31 -9.84 -2.01
C VAL A 78 16.72 -10.17 -3.44
N VAL A 79 16.23 -9.38 -4.38
CA VAL A 79 16.58 -9.46 -5.80
C VAL A 79 17.65 -8.41 -6.07
N ASP A 80 18.85 -8.88 -6.41
CA ASP A 80 19.93 -8.01 -6.88
C ASP A 80 19.74 -7.73 -8.38
N SER A 81 19.92 -6.47 -8.77
CA SER A 81 20.02 -6.04 -10.17
C SER A 81 20.99 -6.88 -11.03
N SER A 82 22.00 -7.50 -10.42
CA SER A 82 23.02 -8.28 -11.12
C SER A 82 22.67 -9.77 -11.32
N SER A 83 21.63 -10.28 -10.65
CA SER A 83 21.25 -11.69 -10.68
C SER A 83 19.75 -11.89 -10.66
N ILE A 84 19.24 -12.68 -11.62
CA ILE A 84 17.84 -13.08 -11.71
C ILE A 84 17.44 -14.02 -10.55
N PHE A 85 18.42 -14.60 -9.86
CA PHE A 85 18.22 -15.46 -8.70
C PHE A 85 18.25 -14.63 -7.41
N GLY A 86 17.06 -14.33 -6.87
CA GLY A 86 16.93 -13.66 -5.58
C GLY A 86 17.49 -14.52 -4.44
N GLN A 87 18.18 -13.88 -3.49
CA GLN A 87 18.76 -14.50 -2.30
C GLN A 87 17.91 -14.14 -1.08
N THR A 88 17.77 -15.07 -0.14
CA THR A 88 17.15 -14.74 1.14
C THR A 88 18.15 -14.03 2.03
N LYS A 89 17.81 -12.83 2.50
CA LYS A 89 18.65 -12.04 3.40
C LYS A 89 17.79 -11.49 4.54
N ASN A 90 18.45 -11.18 5.65
CA ASN A 90 17.79 -10.50 6.78
C ASN A 90 17.76 -8.98 6.64
N LYS A 91 18.39 -8.43 5.60
CA LYS A 91 18.53 -7.00 5.36
C LYS A 91 18.67 -6.73 3.87
N VAL A 92 18.08 -5.62 3.42
CA VAL A 92 18.16 -5.12 2.04
C VAL A 92 19.27 -4.06 1.98
N GLU A 93 20.24 -4.23 1.09
CA GLU A 93 21.29 -3.23 0.89
C GLU A 93 20.81 -2.08 -0.01
N ARG A 94 21.62 -1.01 -0.02
CA ARG A 94 21.39 0.11 -0.93
C ARG A 94 21.49 -0.43 -2.37
N HIS A 95 20.47 -0.16 -3.18
CA HIS A 95 20.30 -0.64 -4.57
C HIS A 95 19.68 -2.04 -4.74
N GLU A 96 19.29 -2.71 -3.64
CA GLU A 96 18.55 -3.95 -3.72
C GLU A 96 17.03 -3.73 -3.56
N VAL A 97 16.25 -4.67 -4.10
CA VAL A 97 14.79 -4.71 -3.92
C VAL A 97 14.45 -5.98 -3.16
N ALA A 98 13.63 -5.87 -2.11
CA ALA A 98 13.09 -7.05 -1.44
C ALA A 98 11.65 -7.30 -1.82
N GLU A 99 11.32 -8.57 -1.99
CA GLU A 99 9.95 -9.05 -1.98
C GLU A 99 9.62 -9.55 -0.57
N LEU A 100 8.45 -9.18 -0.06
CA LEU A 100 7.99 -9.55 1.27
C LEU A 100 6.48 -9.69 1.33
N ILE A 101 6.01 -10.39 2.36
CA ILE A 101 4.59 -10.48 2.71
C ILE A 101 4.33 -9.62 3.94
N LEU A 102 3.44 -8.65 3.80
CA LEU A 102 2.96 -7.82 4.89
C LEU A 102 1.64 -8.37 5.41
N LYS A 103 1.54 -8.50 6.74
CA LYS A 103 0.33 -8.92 7.45
C LYS A 103 -0.07 -7.85 8.45
N TYR A 104 -1.36 -7.56 8.51
CA TYR A 104 -1.89 -6.49 9.35
C TYR A 104 -3.18 -6.94 10.05
N ASP A 105 -3.49 -6.26 11.16
CA ASP A 105 -4.54 -6.64 12.10
C ASP A 105 -5.94 -6.17 11.69
N LYS A 106 -6.03 -5.26 10.73
CA LYS A 106 -7.28 -4.63 10.28
C LYS A 106 -7.34 -4.60 8.77
N GLU A 107 -8.44 -5.09 8.20
CA GLU A 107 -8.66 -5.05 6.76
C GLU A 107 -8.44 -3.65 6.20
N ILE A 108 -7.69 -3.57 5.10
CA ILE A 108 -7.51 -2.35 4.34
C ILE A 108 -7.85 -2.61 2.88
N THR A 109 -8.21 -1.52 2.21
CA THR A 109 -8.43 -1.49 0.78
C THR A 109 -7.19 -0.98 0.08
N PHE A 110 -6.76 -1.70 -0.94
CA PHE A 110 -5.61 -1.37 -1.78
C PHE A 110 -5.81 -1.93 -3.19
N ASP A 111 -4.93 -1.51 -4.09
CA ASP A 111 -4.88 -2.00 -5.47
C ASP A 111 -3.48 -2.56 -5.75
N VAL A 112 -3.40 -3.50 -6.69
CA VAL A 112 -2.12 -4.00 -7.20
C VAL A 112 -1.57 -3.05 -8.24
N ALA A 113 -0.24 -2.92 -8.32
CA ALA A 113 0.43 -1.96 -9.19
C ALA A 113 0.16 -2.19 -10.69
N SER A 114 -0.16 -3.43 -11.08
CA SER A 114 -0.58 -3.78 -12.45
C SER A 114 -1.97 -3.24 -12.82
N GLU A 115 -2.80 -2.89 -11.84
CA GLU A 115 -4.15 -2.37 -12.04
C GLU A 115 -4.22 -0.86 -11.81
N ILE A 116 -3.78 -0.38 -10.64
CA ILE A 116 -3.80 1.04 -10.28
C ILE A 116 -2.51 1.44 -9.56
N ASP A 117 -1.69 2.23 -10.25
CA ASP A 117 -0.41 2.71 -9.73
C ASP A 117 -0.59 3.60 -8.48
N LEU A 118 -1.53 4.54 -8.52
CA LEU A 118 -1.71 5.58 -7.48
C LEU A 118 -1.98 5.01 -6.07
N THR A 119 -2.71 3.90 -5.99
CA THR A 119 -3.17 3.29 -4.73
C THR A 119 -2.45 2.00 -4.39
N SER A 120 -1.44 1.61 -5.18
CA SER A 120 -0.56 0.47 -4.90
C SER A 120 0.71 0.85 -4.15
N HIS A 121 1.06 2.14 -4.11
CA HIS A 121 2.23 2.65 -3.41
C HIS A 121 2.00 2.74 -1.90
N TYR A 122 2.97 2.27 -1.12
CA TYR A 122 2.93 2.31 0.34
C TYR A 122 4.28 2.73 0.94
N VAL A 123 4.23 3.15 2.21
CA VAL A 123 5.42 3.36 3.05
C VAL A 123 5.27 2.67 4.39
N LEU A 124 6.38 2.15 4.91
CA LEU A 124 6.55 1.64 6.26
C LEU A 124 7.20 2.72 7.12
N VAL A 125 6.61 2.97 8.28
CA VAL A 125 7.07 3.98 9.23
C VAL A 125 7.35 3.31 10.58
N ASP A 126 8.53 3.62 11.13
CA ASP A 126 8.93 3.26 12.50
C ASP A 126 9.39 4.52 13.22
N GLN A 127 8.89 4.75 14.44
CA GLN A 127 9.28 5.90 15.27
C GLN A 127 9.35 7.24 14.52
N PHE A 128 8.34 7.52 13.69
CA PHE A 128 8.23 8.72 12.86
C PHE A 128 9.16 8.80 11.64
N GLU A 129 10.10 7.86 11.48
CA GLU A 129 10.99 7.75 10.34
C GLU A 129 10.44 6.77 9.30
N ILE A 130 10.69 7.06 8.01
CA ILE A 130 10.36 6.13 6.93
C ILE A 130 11.40 5.02 6.93
N SER A 131 10.97 3.81 7.30
CA SER A 131 11.82 2.62 7.26
C SER A 131 11.92 2.06 5.84
N GLY A 132 10.89 2.20 5.02
CA GLY A 132 10.91 1.74 3.64
C GLY A 132 9.61 2.03 2.92
N GLY A 133 9.48 1.59 1.68
CA GLY A 133 8.24 1.68 0.93
C GLY A 133 8.32 0.95 -0.39
N GLY A 134 7.22 0.85 -1.10
CA GLY A 134 7.23 0.24 -2.42
C GLY A 134 5.84 0.06 -2.99
N ILE A 135 5.70 -1.00 -3.78
CA ILE A 135 4.47 -1.26 -4.55
C ILE A 135 3.90 -2.63 -4.21
N ILE A 136 2.58 -2.72 -4.19
CA ILE A 136 1.86 -3.98 -4.02
C ILE A 136 1.81 -4.71 -5.35
N ILE A 137 2.20 -5.99 -5.35
CA ILE A 137 2.26 -6.81 -6.56
C ILE A 137 1.18 -7.89 -6.60
N GLU A 138 0.71 -8.36 -5.44
CA GLU A 138 -0.31 -9.42 -5.32
C GLU A 138 -1.01 -9.34 -3.96
N SER A 139 -2.26 -9.82 -3.90
CA SER A 139 -3.11 -9.86 -2.68
C SER A 139 -3.32 -11.26 -2.13
#